data_AF-A0A7M4AV08-F1
#
_entry.id   AF-A0A7M4AV08-F1
#
_cell.length_a   1.000
_cell.length_b   1.000
_cell.length_c   1.000
_cell.angle_alpha   90.00
_cell.angle_beta   90.00
_cell.angle_gamma   90.00
#
_symmetry.space_group_name_H-M   'P 1'
#
loop_
_entity.id
_entity.type
_entity.pdbx_description
1 polymer ?
#
loop_
_entity_poly.entity_id
_entity_poly.type
_entity_poly.pdbx_seq_one_letter_code
_entity_poly.pdbx_strand_id
1 'polypeptide(L)'
;TIPLEHNDNLSHVDGALGMARSAEPDSADSQWYIAETEAHNLDPENRDDEGYATFGIVRDGMQHIRAIAEVPTTDEPTGTDVDNPFASAGRPLLEVSIVSMKMIGVA
;
A
#
# COMPACT_ATOMS: atom_id res chain seq x y z
N THR A 1 -10.55 -6.96 10.64
CA THR A 1 -10.96 -6.13 9.49
C THR A 1 -11.76 -4.95 9.96
N ILE A 2 -11.88 -3.91 9.14
CA ILE A 2 -12.61 -2.66 9.41
C ILE A 2 -13.56 -2.31 8.25
N PRO A 3 -14.61 -1.50 8.48
CA PRO A 3 -15.44 -0.97 7.41
C PRO A 3 -14.65 -0.15 6.39
N LEU A 4 -15.08 -0.16 5.13
CA LEU A 4 -14.54 0.72 4.09
C LEU A 4 -14.92 2.17 4.38
N GLU A 5 -13.93 3.05 4.53
CA GLU A 5 -14.13 4.47 4.85
C GLU A 5 -13.63 5.39 3.72
N HIS A 6 -14.56 5.93 2.93
CA HIS A 6 -14.24 6.95 1.93
C HIS A 6 -14.39 8.37 2.46
N ASN A 7 -13.63 9.29 1.86
CA ASN A 7 -13.79 10.72 2.04
C ASN A 7 -13.61 11.41 0.70
N ASP A 8 -14.59 12.19 0.25
CA ASP A 8 -14.59 12.87 -1.06
C ASP A 8 -13.41 13.85 -1.25
N ASN A 9 -12.71 14.21 -0.17
CA ASN A 9 -11.54 15.08 -0.21
C ASN A 9 -10.20 14.32 -0.27
N LEU A 10 -10.23 12.99 -0.26
CA LEU A 10 -9.05 12.14 -0.29
C LEU A 10 -9.02 11.35 -1.60
N SER A 11 -7.86 11.33 -2.25
CA SER A 11 -7.61 10.65 -3.51
C SER A 11 -6.18 10.12 -3.52
N HIS A 12 -5.93 9.08 -4.32
CA HIS A 12 -4.63 8.44 -4.49
C HIS A 12 -3.65 9.30 -5.30
N VAL A 13 -3.29 10.46 -4.78
CA VAL A 13 -2.22 11.34 -5.30
C VAL A 13 -0.82 10.78 -4.95
N ASP A 14 0.24 11.38 -5.53
CA ASP A 14 1.63 11.05 -5.16
C ASP A 14 1.86 11.17 -3.64
N GLY A 15 2.32 10.08 -3.03
CA GLY A 15 2.56 9.94 -1.60
C GLY A 15 1.34 9.58 -0.76
N ALA A 16 0.17 9.33 -1.35
CA ALA A 16 -1.03 8.92 -0.61
C ALA A 16 -0.83 7.58 0.12
N LEU A 17 -1.35 7.46 1.34
CA LEU A 17 -1.43 6.21 2.10
C LEU A 17 -2.82 5.60 1.92
N GLY A 18 -2.87 4.35 1.45
CA GLY A 18 -4.11 3.61 1.25
C GLY A 18 -4.16 2.31 2.06
N MET A 19 -5.37 1.90 2.46
CA MET A 19 -5.59 0.62 3.14
C MET A 19 -5.70 -0.51 2.11
N ALA A 20 -4.87 -1.56 2.25
CA ALA A 20 -5.03 -2.76 1.42
C ALA A 20 -6.22 -3.59 1.92
N ARG A 21 -6.94 -4.22 0.98
CA ARG A 21 -8.08 -5.10 1.27
C ARG A 21 -8.15 -6.28 0.29
N SER A 22 -8.95 -7.27 0.64
CA SER A 22 -9.39 -8.32 -0.29
C SER A 22 -10.56 -7.84 -1.15
N ALA A 23 -11.22 -8.76 -1.87
CA ALA A 23 -12.39 -8.43 -2.70
C ALA A 23 -13.56 -7.87 -1.89
N GLU A 24 -13.75 -8.33 -0.65
CA GLU A 24 -14.79 -7.80 0.24
C GLU A 24 -14.44 -6.36 0.69
N PRO A 25 -15.33 -5.37 0.53
CA PRO A 25 -15.05 -3.98 0.88
C PRO A 25 -14.55 -3.79 2.33
N ASP A 26 -15.22 -4.40 3.29
CA ASP A 26 -14.95 -4.30 4.74
C ASP A 26 -13.87 -5.29 5.24
N SER A 27 -12.87 -5.59 4.39
CA SER A 27 -11.84 -6.59 4.68
C SER A 27 -10.45 -6.03 4.99
N ALA A 28 -10.26 -4.72 4.93
CA ALA A 28 -9.00 -4.09 5.32
C ALA A 28 -8.66 -4.41 6.79
N ASP A 29 -7.39 -4.67 7.10
CA ASP A 29 -6.94 -4.97 8.46
C ASP A 29 -5.67 -4.18 8.81
N SER A 30 -4.50 -4.83 8.82
CA SER A 30 -3.22 -4.18 9.17
C SER A 30 -2.33 -3.83 7.98
N GLN A 31 -2.68 -4.30 6.77
CA GLN A 31 -1.90 -4.02 5.56
C GLN A 31 -2.28 -2.65 4.97
N TRP A 32 -1.26 -1.88 4.61
CA TRP A 32 -1.37 -0.57 3.97
C TRP A 32 -0.28 -0.42 2.91
N TYR A 33 -0.45 0.55 2.01
CA TYR A 33 0.50 0.88 0.96
C TYR A 33 0.70 2.40 0.85
N ILE A 34 1.77 2.79 0.17
CA ILE A 34 2.02 4.18 -0.22
C ILE A 34 2.05 4.24 -1.75
N ALA A 35 1.34 5.20 -2.33
CA ALA A 35 1.42 5.52 -3.74
C ALA A 35 2.74 6.27 -4.01
N GLU A 36 3.70 5.65 -4.69
CA GLU A 36 4.98 6.30 -5.05
C GLU A 36 4.89 7.28 -6.24
N THR A 37 3.74 7.24 -6.92
CA THR A 37 3.27 8.11 -7.99
C THR A 37 1.75 8.24 -7.87
N GLU A 38 1.11 9.12 -8.64
CA GLU A 38 -0.36 9.21 -8.68
C GLU A 38 -1.00 7.88 -9.15
N ALA A 39 -2.00 7.40 -8.41
CA ALA A 39 -2.67 6.13 -8.61
C ALA A 39 -4.21 6.27 -8.58
N HIS A 40 -4.74 7.30 -9.26
CA HIS A 40 -6.18 7.62 -9.31
C HIS A 40 -7.08 6.45 -9.73
N ASN A 41 -6.55 5.45 -10.43
CA ASN A 41 -7.27 4.23 -10.77
C ASN A 41 -7.63 3.36 -9.55
N LEU A 42 -7.17 3.70 -8.35
CA LEU A 42 -7.55 3.09 -7.07
C LEU A 42 -8.70 3.83 -6.37
N ASP A 43 -9.04 5.04 -6.81
CA ASP A 43 -10.12 5.85 -6.26
C ASP A 43 -11.50 5.22 -6.53
N PRO A 44 -12.47 5.34 -5.61
CA PRO A 44 -13.79 4.70 -5.72
C PRO A 44 -14.56 5.11 -6.96
N GLU A 45 -14.43 6.35 -7.43
CA GLU A 45 -15.09 6.85 -8.64
C GLU A 45 -14.52 6.24 -9.94
N ASN A 46 -13.34 5.63 -9.88
CA ASN A 46 -12.64 5.04 -11.02
C ASN A 46 -12.70 3.50 -11.02
N ARG A 47 -13.49 2.89 -10.12
CA ARG A 47 -13.56 1.44 -9.94
C ARG A 47 -14.99 0.94 -9.73
N ASP A 48 -15.25 -0.28 -10.22
CA ASP A 48 -16.55 -0.95 -10.06
C ASP A 48 -16.64 -1.79 -8.78
N ASP A 49 -15.54 -1.93 -8.03
CA ASP A 49 -15.43 -2.77 -6.83
C ASP A 49 -15.32 -1.97 -5.54
N GLU A 50 -15.82 -0.73 -5.53
CA GLU A 50 -15.78 0.24 -4.42
C GLU A 50 -14.38 0.85 -4.15
N GLY A 51 -13.33 0.40 -4.83
CA GLY A 51 -12.00 0.98 -4.73
C GLY A 51 -11.36 0.91 -3.34
N TYR A 52 -10.43 1.82 -3.04
CA TYR A 52 -9.61 1.76 -1.83
C TYR A 52 -9.70 3.05 -1.00
N ALA A 53 -9.60 2.92 0.32
CA ALA A 53 -9.62 4.07 1.22
C ALA A 53 -8.22 4.69 1.35
N THR A 54 -8.10 5.98 0.99
CA THR A 54 -6.93 6.81 1.34
C THR A 54 -7.13 7.41 2.73
N PHE A 55 -6.10 7.39 3.58
CA PHE A 55 -6.20 7.88 4.97
C PHE A 55 -5.04 8.79 5.41
N GLY A 56 -4.06 9.03 4.53
CA GLY A 56 -2.91 9.86 4.87
C GLY A 56 -2.09 10.23 3.64
N ILE A 57 -1.02 11.01 3.87
CA ILE A 57 -0.04 11.37 2.85
C ILE A 57 1.35 11.45 3.48
N VAL A 58 2.37 10.99 2.74
CA VAL A 58 3.76 11.17 3.13
C VAL A 58 4.11 12.66 3.09
N ARG A 59 4.48 13.23 4.24
CA ARG A 59 4.86 14.64 4.37
C ARG A 59 6.36 14.88 4.21
N ASP A 60 7.18 13.88 4.54
CA ASP A 60 8.62 13.92 4.45
C ASP A 60 9.16 12.51 4.11
N GLY A 61 10.29 12.45 3.41
CA GLY A 61 10.97 11.19 3.12
C GLY A 61 10.48 10.42 1.88
N MET A 62 9.75 11.04 0.95
CA MET A 62 9.32 10.40 -0.31
C MET A 62 10.49 9.79 -1.11
N GLN A 63 11.69 10.36 -1.02
CA GLN A 63 12.90 9.77 -1.62
C GLN A 63 13.22 8.35 -1.11
N HIS A 64 12.91 8.05 0.15
CA HIS A 64 13.09 6.70 0.71
C HIS A 64 12.03 5.74 0.17
N ILE A 65 10.80 6.22 -0.02
CA ILE A 65 9.71 5.42 -0.62
C ILE A 65 10.07 5.01 -2.04
N ARG A 66 10.53 5.96 -2.87
CA ARG A 66 10.97 5.66 -4.25
C ARG A 66 12.16 4.72 -4.28
N ALA A 67 13.14 4.91 -3.39
CA ALA A 67 14.27 4.00 -3.27
C ALA A 67 13.85 2.56 -2.87
N ILE A 68 12.80 2.41 -2.06
CA ILE A 68 12.21 1.11 -1.71
C ILE A 68 11.52 0.48 -2.92
N ALA A 69 10.79 1.25 -3.70
CA ALA A 69 10.07 0.73 -4.86
C ALA A 69 11.00 0.34 -6.03
N GLU A 70 12.17 0.98 -6.15
CA GLU A 70 13.19 0.65 -7.16
C GLU A 70 14.01 -0.61 -6.83
N VAL A 71 13.86 -1.20 -5.64
CA VAL A 71 14.65 -2.40 -5.29
C VAL A 71 14.26 -3.57 -6.20
N PRO A 72 15.22 -4.40 -6.63
CA PRO A 72 14.91 -5.59 -7.42
C PRO A 72 13.91 -6.50 -6.71
N THR A 73 12.87 -6.93 -7.44
CA THR A 73 11.83 -7.82 -6.93
C THR A 73 11.90 -9.19 -7.57
N THR A 74 11.24 -10.15 -6.93
CA THR A 74 11.00 -11.48 -7.46
C THR A 74 9.54 -11.85 -7.21
N ASP A 75 8.99 -12.62 -8.13
CA ASP A 75 7.68 -13.25 -7.96
C ASP A 75 7.85 -14.66 -7.36
N GLU A 76 9.09 -15.12 -7.19
CA GLU A 76 9.46 -16.39 -6.57
C GLU A 76 9.58 -16.26 -5.03
N PRO A 77 8.68 -16.85 -4.25
CA PRO A 77 8.57 -16.57 -2.82
C PRO A 77 9.67 -17.15 -1.93
N THR A 78 10.48 -18.10 -2.44
CA THR A 78 11.35 -18.93 -1.60
C THR A 78 12.77 -19.12 -2.14
N GLY A 79 13.05 -18.77 -3.40
CA GLY A 79 14.29 -19.18 -4.07
C GLY A 79 14.42 -20.71 -4.22
N THR A 80 13.31 -21.45 -4.11
CA THR A 80 13.19 -22.91 -4.22
C THR A 80 11.93 -23.26 -5.01
N ASP A 81 11.78 -24.50 -5.50
CA ASP A 81 10.59 -24.99 -6.25
C ASP A 81 9.29 -25.09 -5.39
N VAL A 82 9.12 -24.25 -4.36
CA VAL A 82 7.97 -24.28 -3.46
C VAL A 82 7.07 -23.08 -3.75
N ASP A 83 5.96 -23.36 -4.44
CA ASP A 83 4.91 -22.39 -4.76
C ASP A 83 4.18 -21.93 -3.49
N ASN A 84 4.26 -20.63 -3.17
CA ASN A 84 3.39 -20.01 -2.18
C ASN A 84 2.25 -19.28 -2.92
N PRO A 85 1.00 -19.77 -2.84
CA PRO A 85 -0.12 -19.18 -3.59
C PRO A 85 -0.53 -17.77 -3.12
N PHE A 86 0.09 -17.24 -2.06
CA PHE A 86 -0.13 -15.89 -1.54
C PHE A 86 1.02 -14.91 -1.84
N ALA A 87 2.03 -15.33 -2.60
CA ALA A 87 3.08 -14.44 -3.06
C ALA A 87 2.54 -13.58 -4.20
N SER A 88 2.36 -12.28 -3.95
CA SER A 88 2.05 -11.34 -5.01
C SER A 88 3.33 -11.00 -5.78
N ALA A 89 3.18 -10.70 -7.07
CA ALA A 89 4.25 -10.11 -7.85
C ALA A 89 4.86 -8.90 -7.12
N GLY A 90 6.18 -8.73 -7.22
CA GLY A 90 6.86 -7.57 -6.65
C GLY A 90 7.41 -7.71 -5.22
N ARG A 91 7.70 -8.92 -4.73
CA ARG A 91 8.40 -9.08 -3.43
C ARG A 91 9.86 -8.64 -3.55
N PRO A 92 10.37 -7.72 -2.71
CA PRO A 92 11.78 -7.32 -2.73
C PRO A 92 12.74 -8.50 -2.52
N LEU A 93 13.82 -8.57 -3.31
CA LEU A 93 14.94 -9.51 -3.09
C LEU A 93 15.68 -9.20 -1.78
N LEU A 94 15.74 -7.91 -1.44
CA LEU A 94 16.29 -7.42 -0.18
C LEU A 94 15.13 -6.97 0.69
N GLU A 95 14.99 -7.60 1.85
CA GLU A 95 13.90 -7.27 2.78
C GLU A 95 13.96 -5.81 3.21
N VAL A 96 12.81 -5.14 3.14
CA VAL A 96 12.59 -3.80 3.70
C VAL A 96 11.78 -3.95 4.97
N SER A 97 12.38 -3.62 6.11
CA SER A 97 11.75 -3.80 7.42
C SER A 97 11.39 -2.45 8.05
N ILE A 98 10.15 -2.32 8.54
CA ILE A 98 9.75 -1.21 9.42
C ILE A 98 10.26 -1.54 10.82
N VAL A 99 11.34 -0.89 11.25
CA VAL A 99 11.99 -1.16 12.54
C VAL A 99 11.17 -0.64 13.73
N SER A 100 10.52 0.51 13.57
CA SER A 100 9.67 1.11 14.60
C SER A 100 8.69 2.09 14.00
N MET A 101 7.53 2.26 14.64
CA MET A 101 6.55 3.32 14.33
C MET A 101 6.32 4.14 15.59
N LYS A 102 6.37 5.47 15.46
CA LYS A 102 6.17 6.39 16.57
C LYS A 102 5.15 7.46 16.19
N MET A 103 4.09 7.58 16.98
CA MET A 103 3.15 8.69 16.88
C MET A 103 3.82 9.94 17.46
N ILE A 104 4.10 10.93 16.61
CA ILE A 104 4.74 12.19 17.01
C ILE A 104 3.73 13.26 17.43
N GLY A 105 2.43 12.99 17.28
CA GLY A 105 1.36 13.96 17.49
C GLY A 105 1.29 14.99 16.37
N VAL A 106 0.24 15.82 16.40
CA VAL A 106 0.15 17.02 15.57
C VAL A 106 0.86 18.12 16.37
N ALA A 107 1.89 18.75 15.79
CA ALA A 107 2.43 20.00 16.31
C ALA A 107 1.50 21.16 15.97
#